data_AF-A0A9D5P602-F1
#
_entry.id   AF-A0A9D5P602-F1
#
_cell.length_a   1.000
_cell.length_b   1.000
_cell.length_c   1.000
_cell.angle_alpha   90.00
_cell.angle_beta   90.00
_cell.angle_gamma   90.00
#
_symmetry.space_group_name_H-M   'P 1'
#
loop_
_entity.id
_entity.type
_entity.pdbx_description
1 polymer ?
#
loop_
_entity_poly.entity_id
_entity_poly.type
_entity_poly.pdbx_seq_one_letter_code
_entity_poly.pdbx_strand_id
1 'polypeptide(L)'
;MKKLFMIAVSAMIALSSFAVDKEKVAKAPQKTIDGMLNTALQLNNLPGAAAEYDNGKLIQYAFSQVGYELSDNISSLAKEGKAVKKMAKLAVGDLIFFNDGQAGIVYKIGGDNSLSFLHVVNGQVMISSSESLGYKCGTHITSDKELATLRKTYEKEQKAIAKAQEQHAKAQAEAAKAAEKAEKERIKAEKEAQKAQEKIDKANKEAAKAAAKAEKAEQKLNDVTK
;
A
#
# COMPACT_ATOMS: atom_id res chain seq x y z
N MET A 1 -26.26 -30.73 -14.25
CA MET A 1 -25.77 -30.38 -12.90
C MET A 1 -24.37 -29.79 -13.01
N LYS A 2 -24.23 -28.46 -13.02
CA LYS A 2 -22.92 -27.78 -13.02
C LYS A 2 -22.71 -27.21 -11.62
N LYS A 3 -21.81 -27.82 -10.84
CA LYS A 3 -21.38 -27.32 -9.53
C LYS A 3 -20.50 -26.08 -9.77
N LEU A 4 -21.03 -24.90 -9.46
CA LEU A 4 -20.24 -23.69 -9.32
C LEU A 4 -19.38 -23.84 -8.05
N PHE A 5 -18.07 -23.94 -8.22
CA PHE A 5 -17.15 -23.77 -7.11
C PHE A 5 -17.12 -22.28 -6.73
N MET A 6 -17.67 -21.98 -5.55
CA MET A 6 -17.42 -20.74 -4.82
C MET A 6 -15.92 -20.61 -4.57
N ILE A 7 -15.31 -19.52 -5.04
CA ILE A 7 -14.06 -19.03 -4.46
C ILE A 7 -14.44 -17.89 -3.53
N ALA A 8 -14.62 -18.24 -2.26
CA ALA A 8 -14.68 -17.29 -1.17
C ALA A 8 -13.27 -16.73 -0.96
N VAL A 9 -13.02 -15.48 -1.37
CA VAL A 9 -11.87 -14.72 -0.91
C VAL A 9 -12.33 -13.87 0.28
N SER A 10 -12.40 -14.50 1.45
CA SER A 10 -12.44 -13.80 2.72
C SER A 10 -11.01 -13.60 3.21
N ALA A 11 -10.55 -12.35 3.20
CA ALA A 11 -9.48 -11.90 4.09
C ALA A 11 -9.74 -10.44 4.45
N MET A 12 -10.72 -10.21 5.33
CA MET A 12 -10.68 -9.04 6.20
C MET A 12 -9.58 -9.27 7.23
N ILE A 13 -8.53 -8.45 7.18
CA ILE A 13 -7.74 -8.13 8.36
C ILE A 13 -7.87 -6.62 8.54
N ALA A 14 -8.91 -6.22 9.28
CA ALA A 14 -8.97 -4.90 9.88
C ALA A 14 -8.08 -4.93 11.13
N LEU A 15 -6.91 -4.30 11.06
CA LEU A 15 -6.09 -3.97 12.22
C LEU A 15 -6.08 -2.44 12.34
N SER A 16 -6.97 -1.90 13.17
CA SER A 16 -6.87 -0.54 13.68
C SER A 16 -5.98 -0.56 14.94
N SER A 17 -4.72 -0.17 14.78
CA SER A 17 -3.84 0.31 15.85
C SER A 17 -2.51 0.77 15.23
N PHE A 18 -2.27 2.10 15.23
CA PHE A 18 -1.03 2.80 14.90
C PHE A 18 0.03 1.99 14.15
N ALA A 19 -0.26 1.63 12.89
CA ALA A 19 0.77 1.15 12.00
C ALA A 19 1.55 2.38 11.54
N VAL A 20 2.76 2.58 12.05
CA VAL A 20 3.74 3.44 11.37
C VAL A 20 3.76 2.99 9.92
N ASP A 21 3.39 3.89 9.02
CA ASP A 21 3.34 3.58 7.61
C ASP A 21 4.78 3.43 7.10
N LYS A 22 5.22 2.17 6.99
CA LYS A 22 6.58 1.84 6.55
C LYS A 22 6.89 2.47 5.20
N GLU A 23 5.87 2.65 4.36
CA GLU A 23 6.02 3.31 3.06
C GLU A 23 6.34 4.80 3.22
N LYS A 24 5.64 5.51 4.13
CA LYS A 24 5.95 6.91 4.45
C LYS A 24 7.37 7.06 4.94
N VAL A 25 7.81 6.22 5.88
CA VAL A 25 9.20 6.21 6.37
C VAL A 25 10.19 5.92 5.25
N ALA A 26 9.88 4.99 4.34
CA ALA A 26 10.73 4.67 3.20
C ALA A 26 10.87 5.80 2.18
N LYS A 27 9.81 6.59 2.00
CA LYS A 27 9.77 7.71 1.05
C LYS A 27 10.13 9.05 1.67
N ALA A 28 10.26 9.12 2.99
CA ALA A 28 10.54 10.35 3.72
C ALA A 28 11.85 11.02 3.24
N PRO A 29 11.86 12.36 3.14
CA PRO A 29 12.98 13.11 2.59
C PRO A 29 14.26 12.94 3.41
N GLN A 30 14.13 12.90 4.74
CA GLN A 30 15.26 12.65 5.64
C GLN A 30 15.34 11.19 6.04
N LYS A 31 16.58 10.68 6.05
CA LYS A 31 16.88 9.26 6.33
C LYS A 31 17.35 9.02 7.76
N THR A 32 17.75 10.08 8.45
CA THR A 32 18.34 10.03 9.78
C THR A 32 17.71 11.07 10.69
N ILE A 33 17.81 10.84 12.00
CA ILE A 33 17.46 11.80 13.04
C ILE A 33 18.28 13.09 12.88
N ASP A 34 19.57 13.01 12.56
CA ASP A 34 20.37 14.22 12.34
C ASP A 34 19.87 15.05 11.14
N GLY A 35 19.47 14.40 10.05
CA GLY A 35 18.87 15.08 8.88
C GLY A 35 17.55 15.78 9.23
N MET A 36 16.73 15.12 10.06
CA MET A 36 15.51 15.66 10.63
C MET A 36 15.76 16.94 11.44
N LEU A 37 16.72 16.87 12.39
CA LEU A 37 17.06 17.99 13.27
C LEU A 37 17.65 19.17 12.50
N ASN A 38 18.55 18.91 11.55
CA ASN A 38 19.12 19.95 10.70
C ASN A 38 18.06 20.65 9.84
N THR A 39 17.10 19.90 9.31
CA THR A 39 15.98 20.46 8.54
C THR A 39 15.09 21.35 9.43
N ALA A 40 14.82 20.92 10.67
CA ALA A 40 14.07 21.73 11.62
C ALA A 40 14.78 23.05 11.96
N LEU A 41 16.11 23.05 12.13
CA LEU A 41 16.90 24.28 12.34
C LEU A 41 16.86 25.22 11.13
N GLN A 42 16.83 24.67 9.92
CA GLN A 42 16.78 25.46 8.68
C GLN A 42 15.47 26.23 8.50
N LEU A 43 14.41 25.97 9.29
CA LEU A 43 13.18 26.79 9.28
C LEU A 43 13.44 28.27 9.55
N ASN A 44 14.49 28.60 10.31
CA ASN A 44 14.88 29.99 10.55
C ASN A 44 15.35 30.73 9.28
N ASN A 45 15.80 29.99 8.25
CA ASN A 45 16.25 30.58 6.99
C ASN A 45 15.08 30.92 6.05
N LEU A 46 13.86 30.56 6.42
CA LEU A 46 12.64 30.86 5.67
C LEU A 46 11.98 32.10 6.29
N PRO A 47 11.90 33.24 5.55
CA PRO A 47 11.33 34.48 6.08
C PRO A 47 9.90 34.25 6.56
N GLY A 48 9.62 34.57 7.82
CA GLY A 48 8.29 34.46 8.42
C GLY A 48 7.83 33.05 8.80
N ALA A 49 8.55 31.99 8.38
CA ALA A 49 8.12 30.62 8.62
C ALA A 49 8.05 30.30 10.11
N ALA A 50 9.11 30.58 10.87
CA ALA A 50 9.20 30.22 12.28
C ALA A 50 8.19 30.97 13.19
N ALA A 51 7.61 32.09 12.73
CA ALA A 51 6.56 32.81 13.47
C ALA A 51 5.21 32.05 13.51
N GLU A 52 5.00 31.08 12.61
CA GLU A 52 3.79 30.25 12.55
C GLU A 52 3.90 28.93 13.32
N TYR A 53 5.12 28.60 13.79
CA TYR A 53 5.39 27.38 14.54
C TYR A 53 5.35 27.66 16.04
N ASP A 54 4.52 26.91 16.75
CA ASP A 54 4.74 26.67 18.17
C ASP A 54 5.60 25.40 18.36
N ASN A 55 5.91 25.06 19.60
CA ASN A 55 6.70 23.86 19.91
C ASN A 55 6.09 22.58 19.33
N GLY A 56 4.76 22.47 19.32
CA GLY A 56 4.07 21.27 18.86
C GLY A 56 4.13 21.13 17.34
N LYS A 57 3.92 22.23 16.61
CA LYS A 57 4.08 22.28 15.15
C LYS A 57 5.53 22.05 14.73
N LEU A 58 6.51 22.56 15.47
CA LEU A 58 7.93 22.28 15.20
C LEU A 58 8.20 20.77 15.30
N ILE A 59 7.72 20.14 16.38
CA ILE A 59 7.85 18.70 16.59
C ILE A 59 7.17 17.92 15.46
N GLN A 60 5.91 18.23 15.16
CA GLN A 60 5.18 17.60 14.07
C GLN A 60 5.92 17.72 12.72
N TYR A 61 6.38 18.93 12.40
CA TYR A 61 7.13 19.19 11.17
C TYR A 61 8.41 18.37 11.10
N ALA A 62 9.24 18.39 12.15
CA ALA A 62 10.49 17.65 12.19
C ALA A 62 10.23 16.16 11.94
N PHE A 63 9.32 15.54 12.70
CA PHE A 63 9.03 14.11 12.57
C PHE A 63 8.41 13.71 11.23
N SER A 64 7.66 14.62 10.59
CA SER A 64 7.17 14.38 9.22
C SER A 64 8.31 14.20 8.20
N GLN A 65 9.47 14.83 8.43
CA GLN A 65 10.64 14.71 7.55
C GLN A 65 11.23 13.31 7.53
N VAL A 66 10.98 12.51 8.58
CA VAL A 66 11.39 11.10 8.68
C VAL A 66 10.21 10.14 8.53
N GLY A 67 9.03 10.65 8.13
CA GLY A 67 7.87 9.84 7.79
C GLY A 67 6.95 9.48 8.96
N TYR A 68 7.06 10.22 10.07
CA TYR A 68 6.17 10.09 11.22
C TYR A 68 5.13 11.21 11.23
N GLU A 69 3.86 10.84 11.35
CA GLU A 69 2.76 11.80 11.48
C GLU A 69 2.37 11.88 12.95
N LEU A 70 2.79 12.96 13.61
CA LEU A 70 2.47 13.22 15.00
C LEU A 70 1.38 14.29 15.13
N SER A 71 0.69 14.32 16.27
CA SER A 71 -0.14 15.46 16.65
C SER A 71 0.72 16.70 16.90
N ASP A 72 0.18 17.90 16.67
CA ASP A 72 0.78 19.17 17.07
C ASP A 72 0.44 19.56 18.52
N ASN A 73 -0.38 18.78 19.22
CA ASN A 73 -0.72 19.05 20.61
C ASN A 73 0.33 18.47 21.57
N ILE A 74 0.97 19.32 22.38
CA ILE A 74 2.01 18.94 23.36
C ILE A 74 1.55 17.82 24.33
N SER A 75 0.30 17.86 24.79
CA SER A 75 -0.22 16.85 25.72
C SER A 75 -0.44 15.49 25.05
N SER A 76 -0.77 15.49 23.75
CA SER A 76 -0.83 14.27 22.95
C SER A 76 0.57 13.74 22.68
N LEU A 77 1.50 14.60 22.27
CA LEU A 77 2.90 14.26 21.99
C LEU A 77 3.60 13.56 23.16
N ALA A 78 3.32 13.95 24.40
CA ALA A 78 3.86 13.28 25.58
C ALA A 78 3.45 11.80 25.71
N LYS A 79 2.40 11.38 25.00
CA LYS A 79 1.88 10.01 24.95
C LYS A 79 2.23 9.28 23.65
N GLU A 80 2.79 9.99 22.67
CA GLU A 80 3.21 9.42 21.39
C GLU A 80 4.55 8.69 21.58
N GLY A 81 4.57 7.37 21.44
CA GLY A 81 5.79 6.56 21.54
C GLY A 81 6.06 5.95 22.93
N LYS A 82 7.32 5.62 23.20
CA LYS A 82 7.73 4.92 24.43
C LYS A 82 8.14 5.93 25.51
N ALA A 83 7.43 5.94 26.64
CA ALA A 83 7.73 6.84 27.74
C ALA A 83 9.15 6.64 28.30
N VAL A 84 9.90 7.73 28.37
CA VAL A 84 11.22 7.81 29.01
C VAL A 84 11.03 8.51 30.35
N LYS A 85 11.32 7.80 31.46
CA LYS A 85 11.06 8.30 32.83
C LYS A 85 12.21 9.12 33.43
N LYS A 86 13.42 8.99 32.87
CA LYS A 86 14.63 9.61 33.41
C LYS A 86 15.32 10.37 32.29
N MET A 87 15.63 11.63 32.52
CA MET A 87 16.33 12.48 31.55
C MET A 87 17.64 11.86 31.05
N ALA A 88 18.40 11.20 31.94
CA ALA A 88 19.64 10.49 31.60
C ALA A 88 19.47 9.31 30.61
N LYS A 89 18.24 8.89 30.31
CA LYS A 89 17.93 7.83 29.34
C LYS A 89 17.46 8.37 28.00
N LEU A 90 17.34 9.69 27.85
CA LEU A 90 16.98 10.30 26.59
C LEU A 90 18.10 10.11 25.58
N ALA A 91 17.71 9.93 24.34
CA ALA A 91 18.57 9.94 23.18
C ALA A 91 18.31 11.19 22.33
N VAL A 92 19.27 11.49 21.45
CA VAL A 92 19.07 12.50 20.40
C VAL A 92 17.85 12.10 19.56
N GLY A 93 16.98 13.07 19.28
CA GLY A 93 15.71 12.86 18.61
C GLY A 93 14.52 12.55 19.53
N ASP A 94 14.74 12.28 20.82
CA ASP A 94 13.61 12.08 21.76
C ASP A 94 12.83 13.38 21.98
N LEU A 95 11.55 13.25 22.32
CA LEU A 95 10.76 14.37 22.82
C LEU A 95 11.06 14.58 24.30
N ILE A 96 11.23 15.84 24.70
CA ILE A 96 11.37 16.24 26.09
C ILE A 96 10.27 17.23 26.46
N PHE A 97 9.74 17.07 27.68
CA PHE A 97 8.72 17.92 28.26
C PHE A 97 9.17 18.39 29.65
N PHE A 98 8.96 19.67 29.94
CA PHE A 98 9.36 20.32 31.18
C PHE A 98 8.14 20.72 32.04
N ASN A 99 8.38 20.98 33.32
CA ASN A 99 7.35 21.27 34.31
C ASN A 99 6.65 22.62 34.10
N ASP A 100 7.33 23.55 33.44
CA ASP A 100 6.79 24.87 33.04
C ASP A 100 5.93 24.81 31.77
N GLY A 101 5.74 23.61 31.21
CA GLY A 101 4.96 23.39 29.99
C GLY A 101 5.76 23.48 28.69
N GLN A 102 7.06 23.80 28.75
CA GLN A 102 7.92 23.76 27.57
C GLN A 102 8.11 22.34 27.06
N ALA A 103 8.29 22.21 25.75
CA ALA A 103 8.55 20.95 25.08
C ALA A 103 9.50 21.17 23.91
N GLY A 104 10.22 20.12 23.53
CA GLY A 104 11.15 20.19 22.41
C GLY A 104 11.69 18.84 21.99
N ILE A 105 12.61 18.87 21.03
CA ILE A 105 13.30 17.69 20.51
C ILE A 105 14.73 17.69 21.05
N VAL A 106 15.17 16.60 21.66
CA VAL A 106 16.54 16.47 22.16
C VAL A 106 17.51 16.57 20.98
N TYR A 107 18.38 17.57 21.01
CA TYR A 107 19.37 17.85 19.98
C TYR A 107 20.70 17.19 20.26
N LYS A 108 21.13 17.24 21.52
CA LYS A 108 22.43 16.76 21.96
C LYS A 108 22.37 16.35 23.43
N ILE A 109 22.99 15.23 23.76
CA ILE A 109 23.19 14.78 25.15
C ILE A 109 24.51 15.35 25.68
N GLY A 110 24.47 15.98 26.85
CA GLY A 110 25.64 16.46 27.60
C GLY A 110 26.19 15.42 28.58
N GLY A 111 27.30 15.75 29.26
CA GLY A 111 27.96 14.85 30.21
C GLY A 111 27.33 14.78 31.59
N ASP A 112 26.71 15.88 32.06
CA ASP A 112 26.32 16.07 33.47
C ASP A 112 24.80 16.03 33.67
N ASN A 113 24.12 15.05 33.05
CA ASN A 113 22.65 15.01 32.94
C ASN A 113 22.03 16.27 32.29
N SER A 114 22.83 17.13 31.65
CA SER A 114 22.31 18.21 30.82
C SER A 114 22.11 17.72 29.39
N LEU A 115 21.20 18.36 28.68
CA LEU A 115 21.01 18.17 27.25
C LEU A 115 20.68 19.51 26.60
N SER A 116 20.89 19.56 25.30
CA SER A 116 20.38 20.64 24.46
C SER A 116 19.16 20.16 23.70
N PHE A 117 18.18 21.03 23.50
CA PHE A 117 16.95 20.69 22.79
C PHE A 117 16.51 21.82 21.85
N LEU A 118 15.87 21.44 20.75
CA LEU A 118 15.21 22.34 19.81
C LEU A 118 13.81 22.68 20.32
N HIS A 119 13.50 23.96 20.37
CA HIS A 119 12.16 24.48 20.63
C HIS A 119 11.97 25.83 19.93
N VAL A 120 10.75 26.37 19.95
CA VAL A 120 10.45 27.70 19.43
C VAL A 120 10.43 28.71 20.57
N VAL A 121 11.18 29.81 20.39
CA VAL A 121 11.17 30.98 21.28
C VAL A 121 10.98 32.22 20.41
N ASN A 122 9.97 33.04 20.74
CA ASN A 122 9.66 34.28 20.00
C ASN A 122 9.59 34.10 18.48
N GLY A 123 9.01 32.98 18.03
CA GLY A 123 8.88 32.66 16.60
C GLY A 123 10.19 32.30 15.90
N GLN A 124 11.20 31.81 16.64
CA GLN A 124 12.46 31.30 16.11
C GLN A 124 12.78 29.93 16.69
N VAL A 125 13.29 29.02 15.86
CA VAL A 125 13.79 27.72 16.32
C VAL A 125 15.14 27.94 17.00
N MET A 126 15.22 27.62 18.29
CA MET A 126 16.40 27.83 19.12
C MET A 126 16.90 26.51 19.68
N ILE A 127 18.21 26.43 19.92
CA ILE A 127 18.81 25.37 20.72
C ILE A 127 19.02 25.93 22.13
N SER A 128 18.34 25.35 23.10
CA SER A 128 18.42 25.75 24.51
C SER A 128 18.99 24.62 25.38
N SER A 129 19.57 25.01 26.53
CA SER A 129 20.07 24.07 27.55
C SER A 129 18.95 23.68 28.52
N SER A 130 18.96 22.42 28.97
CA SER A 130 18.03 21.92 29.99
C SER A 130 18.39 22.31 31.43
N GLU A 131 19.55 22.91 31.67
CA GLU A 131 20.13 23.10 33.02
C GLU A 131 19.24 23.89 33.98
N SER A 132 18.46 24.85 33.48
CA SER A 132 17.56 25.68 34.28
C SER A 132 16.11 25.20 34.30
N LEU A 133 15.80 24.06 33.67
CA LEU A 133 14.43 23.59 33.47
C LEU A 133 14.15 22.29 34.24
N GLY A 134 13.03 22.28 34.97
CA GLY A 134 12.57 21.09 35.67
C GLY A 134 12.05 20.04 34.69
N TYR A 135 12.74 18.91 34.57
CA TYR A 135 12.29 17.78 33.76
C TYR A 135 10.94 17.23 34.26
N LYS A 136 10.00 17.01 33.34
CA LYS A 136 8.69 16.38 33.62
C LYS A 136 8.67 14.95 33.13
N CYS A 137 8.87 14.76 31.82
CA CYS A 137 8.92 13.46 31.17
C CYS A 137 9.59 13.58 29.79
N GLY A 138 9.85 12.45 29.15
CA GLY A 138 10.21 12.42 27.74
C GLY A 138 9.63 11.21 27.04
N THR A 139 9.72 11.20 25.72
CA THR A 139 9.14 10.13 24.92
C THR A 139 10.02 9.81 23.71
N HIS A 140 10.30 8.52 23.54
CA HIS A 140 11.06 8.00 22.42
C HIS A 140 10.13 7.61 21.28
N ILE A 141 10.24 8.30 20.15
CA ILE A 141 9.41 8.07 18.96
C ILE A 141 10.08 7.07 18.02
N THR A 142 11.36 7.31 17.69
CA THR A 142 12.11 6.52 16.72
C THR A 142 13.63 6.66 16.90
N SER A 143 14.38 5.82 16.19
CA SER A 143 15.83 5.88 16.10
C SER A 143 16.30 5.60 14.67
N ASP A 144 17.54 5.98 14.33
CA ASP A 144 18.14 5.66 13.03
C ASP A 144 18.11 4.16 12.71
N LYS A 145 18.28 3.32 13.74
CA LYS A 145 18.20 1.87 13.60
C LYS A 145 16.79 1.42 13.23
N GLU A 146 15.76 1.98 13.87
CA GLU A 146 14.36 1.69 13.56
C GLU A 146 14.02 2.18 12.15
N LEU A 147 14.39 3.41 11.79
CA LEU A 147 14.26 3.96 10.43
C LEU A 147 14.88 3.03 9.38
N ALA A 148 16.16 2.66 9.55
CA ALA A 148 16.86 1.78 8.62
C ALA A 148 16.21 0.40 8.49
N THR A 149 15.67 -0.13 9.58
CA THR A 149 14.96 -1.43 9.58
C THR A 149 13.65 -1.35 8.82
N LEU A 150 12.86 -0.29 9.03
CA LEU A 150 11.61 -0.07 8.32
C LEU A 150 11.84 0.07 6.81
N ARG A 151 12.83 0.86 6.39
CA ARG A 151 13.19 1.04 4.97
C ARG A 151 13.59 -0.28 4.30
N LYS A 152 14.49 -1.04 4.94
CA LYS A 152 14.92 -2.35 4.44
C LYS A 152 13.76 -3.34 4.32
N THR A 153 12.82 -3.29 5.27
CA THR A 153 11.64 -4.17 5.26
C THR A 153 10.74 -3.81 4.08
N TYR A 154 10.44 -2.53 3.89
CA TYR A 154 9.66 -2.04 2.75
C TYR A 154 10.29 -2.44 1.41
N GLU A 155 11.60 -2.22 1.23
CA GLU A 155 12.29 -2.61 -0.01
C GLU A 155 12.20 -4.10 -0.31
N LYS A 156 12.28 -4.96 0.71
CA LYS A 156 12.12 -6.41 0.56
C LYS A 156 10.68 -6.77 0.15
N GLU A 157 9.69 -6.17 0.81
CA GLU A 157 8.27 -6.37 0.49
C GLU A 157 7.97 -5.93 -0.96
N GLN A 158 8.46 -4.76 -1.39
CA GLN A 158 8.30 -4.28 -2.77
C GLN A 158 8.96 -5.19 -3.80
N LYS A 159 10.17 -5.70 -3.53
CA LYS A 159 10.83 -6.68 -4.40
C LYS A 159 10.03 -7.99 -4.50
N ALA A 160 9.44 -8.45 -3.40
CA ALA A 160 8.61 -9.64 -3.40
C ALA A 160 7.32 -9.44 -4.22
N ILE A 161 6.66 -8.29 -4.07
CA ILE A 161 5.47 -7.92 -4.86
C ILE A 161 5.81 -7.86 -6.34
N ALA A 162 6.89 -7.18 -6.73
CA ALA A 162 7.32 -7.09 -8.13
C ALA A 162 7.56 -8.48 -8.74
N LYS A 163 8.22 -9.39 -8.00
CA LYS A 163 8.44 -10.77 -8.44
C LYS A 163 7.13 -11.56 -8.60
N ALA A 164 6.18 -11.39 -7.68
CA ALA A 164 4.88 -12.03 -7.76
C ALA A 164 4.06 -11.51 -8.96
N GLN A 165 4.10 -10.21 -9.22
CA GLN A 165 3.45 -9.59 -10.38
C GLN A 165 4.05 -10.08 -11.69
N GLU A 166 5.38 -10.21 -11.78
CA GLU A 166 6.05 -10.77 -12.96
C GLU A 166 5.62 -12.22 -13.22
N GLN A 167 5.54 -13.05 -12.16
CA GLN A 167 5.06 -14.43 -12.28
C GLN A 167 3.61 -14.51 -12.72
N HIS A 168 2.75 -13.64 -12.18
CA HIS A 168 1.35 -13.56 -12.56
C HIS A 168 1.18 -13.13 -14.03
N ALA A 169 1.97 -12.14 -14.49
CA ALA A 169 1.96 -11.72 -15.89
C ALA A 169 2.41 -12.84 -16.85
N LYS A 170 3.43 -13.62 -16.48
CA LYS A 170 3.86 -14.81 -17.26
C LYS A 170 2.74 -15.85 -17.33
N ALA A 171 2.11 -16.18 -16.21
CA ALA A 171 1.00 -17.13 -16.16
C ALA A 171 -0.20 -16.67 -17.01
N GLN A 172 -0.54 -15.37 -16.97
CA GLN A 172 -1.61 -14.80 -17.80
C GLN A 172 -1.27 -14.86 -19.30
N ALA A 173 -0.02 -14.58 -19.67
CA ALA A 173 0.41 -14.66 -21.06
C ALA A 173 0.37 -16.10 -21.60
N GLU A 174 0.77 -17.08 -20.79
CA GLU A 174 0.67 -18.51 -21.13
C GLU A 174 -0.79 -18.95 -21.26
N ALA A 175 -1.66 -18.56 -20.33
CA ALA A 175 -3.09 -18.83 -20.40
C ALA A 175 -3.75 -18.21 -21.64
N ALA A 176 -3.37 -16.98 -22.02
CA ALA A 176 -3.88 -16.32 -23.21
C ALA A 176 -3.48 -17.05 -24.50
N LYS A 177 -2.21 -17.50 -24.60
CA LYS A 177 -1.75 -18.32 -25.74
C LYS A 177 -2.49 -19.66 -25.82
N ALA A 178 -2.74 -20.30 -24.68
CA ALA A 178 -3.51 -21.54 -24.62
C ALA A 178 -4.96 -21.33 -25.05
N ALA A 179 -5.60 -20.25 -24.60
CA ALA A 179 -6.96 -19.89 -24.98
C ALA A 179 -7.07 -19.58 -26.49
N GLU A 180 -6.11 -18.84 -27.06
CA GLU A 180 -6.08 -18.56 -28.49
C GLU A 180 -5.96 -19.84 -29.32
N LYS A 181 -5.11 -20.78 -28.89
CA LYS A 181 -4.96 -22.09 -29.55
C LYS A 181 -6.27 -22.89 -29.47
N ALA A 182 -6.90 -22.96 -28.30
CA ALA A 182 -8.16 -23.66 -28.10
C ALA A 182 -9.30 -23.05 -28.92
N GLU A 183 -9.36 -21.73 -29.04
CA GLU A 183 -10.35 -21.03 -29.87
C GLU A 183 -10.17 -21.35 -31.35
N LYS A 184 -8.92 -21.36 -31.86
CA LYS A 184 -8.63 -21.76 -33.24
C LYS A 184 -9.06 -23.21 -33.52
N GLU A 185 -8.81 -24.12 -32.58
CA GLU A 185 -9.27 -25.52 -32.68
C GLU A 185 -10.80 -25.63 -32.65
N ARG A 186 -11.48 -24.85 -31.80
CA ARG A 186 -12.96 -24.82 -31.76
C ARG A 186 -13.56 -24.30 -33.06
N ILE A 187 -13.05 -23.19 -33.61
CA ILE A 187 -13.50 -22.64 -34.89
C ILE A 187 -13.33 -23.65 -36.02
N LYS A 188 -12.21 -24.39 -36.03
CA LYS A 188 -11.99 -25.46 -37.02
C LYS A 188 -13.03 -26.57 -36.88
N ALA A 189 -13.26 -27.07 -35.66
CA ALA A 189 -14.24 -28.11 -35.39
C ALA A 189 -15.67 -27.65 -35.75
N GLU A 190 -16.03 -26.41 -35.46
CA GLU A 190 -17.34 -25.83 -35.78
C GLU A 190 -17.58 -25.76 -37.29
N LYS A 191 -16.57 -25.33 -38.07
CA LYS A 191 -16.63 -25.35 -39.55
C LYS A 191 -16.78 -26.75 -40.12
N GLU A 192 -16.12 -27.74 -39.52
CA GLU A 192 -16.24 -29.15 -39.94
C GLU A 192 -17.64 -29.71 -39.64
N ALA A 193 -18.18 -29.42 -38.44
CA ALA A 193 -19.54 -29.80 -38.06
C ALA A 193 -20.60 -29.14 -38.95
N GLN A 194 -20.44 -27.86 -39.30
CA GLN A 194 -21.36 -27.15 -40.17
C GLN A 194 -21.43 -27.76 -41.58
N LYS A 195 -20.28 -28.12 -42.16
CA LYS A 195 -20.21 -28.84 -43.44
C LYS A 195 -20.84 -30.22 -43.39
N ALA A 196 -20.73 -30.93 -42.26
CA ALA A 196 -21.39 -32.23 -42.09
C ALA A 196 -22.92 -32.06 -42.02
N GLN A 197 -23.40 -31.04 -41.30
CA GLN A 197 -24.82 -30.74 -41.20
C GLN A 197 -25.41 -30.37 -42.57
N GLU A 198 -24.74 -29.52 -43.37
CA GLU A 198 -25.19 -29.18 -44.73
C GLU A 198 -25.33 -30.41 -45.64
N LYS A 199 -24.45 -31.41 -45.50
CA LYS A 199 -24.56 -32.67 -46.23
C LYS A 199 -25.77 -33.49 -45.79
N ILE A 200 -26.02 -33.56 -44.48
CA ILE A 200 -27.21 -34.24 -43.92
C ILE A 200 -28.48 -33.55 -44.42
N ASP A 201 -28.55 -32.22 -44.37
CA ASP A 201 -29.72 -31.46 -44.83
C ASP A 201 -29.98 -31.64 -46.33
N LYS A 202 -28.91 -31.67 -47.14
CA LYS A 202 -29.02 -31.96 -48.58
C LYS A 202 -29.54 -33.38 -48.83
N ALA A 203 -29.00 -34.38 -48.13
CA ALA A 203 -29.44 -35.77 -48.24
C ALA A 203 -30.92 -35.92 -47.83
N ASN A 204 -31.33 -35.29 -46.73
CA ASN A 204 -32.72 -35.27 -46.28
C ASN A 204 -33.64 -34.61 -47.30
N LYS A 205 -33.20 -33.51 -47.93
CA LYS A 205 -33.98 -32.83 -48.99
C LYS A 205 -34.13 -33.70 -50.24
N GLU A 206 -33.11 -34.46 -50.62
CA GLU A 206 -33.17 -35.41 -51.73
C GLU A 206 -34.07 -36.61 -51.39
N ALA A 207 -33.95 -37.16 -50.17
CA ALA A 207 -34.81 -38.22 -49.67
C ALA A 207 -36.28 -37.80 -49.62
N ALA A 208 -36.58 -36.58 -49.15
CA ALA A 208 -37.94 -36.03 -49.15
C ALA A 208 -38.51 -35.88 -50.58
N LYS A 209 -37.68 -35.46 -51.55
CA LYS A 209 -38.10 -35.42 -52.96
C LYS A 209 -38.35 -36.81 -53.54
N ALA A 210 -37.55 -37.80 -53.17
CA ALA A 210 -37.74 -39.20 -53.58
C ALA A 210 -39.02 -39.78 -52.97
N ALA A 211 -39.26 -39.55 -51.67
CA ALA A 211 -40.47 -39.96 -50.98
C ALA A 211 -41.73 -39.33 -51.61
N ALA A 212 -41.73 -38.02 -51.89
CA ALA A 212 -42.86 -37.35 -52.54
C ALA A 212 -43.12 -37.85 -53.98
N LYS A 213 -42.08 -38.30 -54.70
CA LYS A 213 -42.23 -38.96 -56.01
C LYS A 213 -42.82 -40.36 -55.86
N ALA A 214 -42.37 -41.14 -54.87
CA ALA A 214 -42.89 -42.47 -54.59
C ALA A 214 -44.37 -42.41 -54.18
N GLU A 215 -44.74 -41.48 -53.30
CA GLU A 215 -46.11 -41.26 -52.85
C GLU A 215 -47.04 -40.88 -54.02
N LYS A 216 -46.57 -40.02 -54.94
CA LYS A 216 -47.30 -39.72 -56.19
C LYS A 216 -47.41 -40.91 -57.13
N ALA A 217 -46.44 -41.83 -57.14
CA ALA A 217 -46.48 -43.04 -57.94
C ALA A 217 -47.45 -44.07 -57.34
N GLU A 218 -47.47 -44.23 -56.02
CA GLU A 218 -48.45 -45.06 -55.31
C GLU A 218 -49.88 -44.54 -55.48
N GLN A 219 -50.10 -43.22 -55.41
CA GLN A 219 -51.42 -42.63 -55.71
C GLN A 219 -51.88 -42.95 -57.14
N LYS A 220 -50.99 -42.81 -58.13
CA LYS A 220 -51.31 -43.18 -59.52
C LYS A 220 -51.55 -44.67 -59.71
N LEU A 221 -50.85 -45.54 -58.98
CA LEU A 221 -51.07 -46.98 -59.04
C LEU A 221 -52.44 -47.36 -58.47
N ASN A 222 -52.80 -46.77 -57.32
CA ASN A 222 -54.08 -46.99 -56.65
C ASN A 222 -55.28 -46.47 -57.48
N ASP A 223 -55.10 -45.42 -58.27
CA ASP A 223 -56.10 -44.92 -59.22
C ASP A 223 -56.28 -45.81 -60.47
N VAL A 224 -55.30 -46.66 -60.79
CA VAL A 224 -55.37 -47.60 -61.94
C VAL A 224 -55.96 -48.96 -61.55
N THR A 225 -55.92 -49.32 -60.26
CA THR A 225 -56.49 -50.58 -59.73
C THR A 225 -57.90 -50.44 -59.12
N LYS A 226 -58.53 -49.27 -59.25
CA LYS A 226 -59.96 -49.04 -58.94
C LYS A 226 -60.77 -48.96 -60.22
#